data_AF-A0A514XJ91-F1
#
_entry.id   AF-A0A514XJ91-F1
#
_cell.length_a   1.000
_cell.length_b   1.000
_cell.length_c   1.000
_cell.angle_alpha   90.00
_cell.angle_beta   90.00
_cell.angle_gamma   90.00
#
_symmetry.space_group_name_H-M   'P 1'
#
loop_
_entity.id
_entity.type
_entity.pdbx_description
1 polymer ?
#
loop_
_entity_poly.entity_id
_entity_poly.type
_entity_poly.pdbx_seq_one_letter_code
_entity_poly.pdbx_strand_id
1 'polypeptide(L)'
;MPIYSVSTLKGAGMLKLIGKSTAIILFIASLFCGAYALADDASDMAGAIEKTQKDLRSSQTRQGMTKESPEAAQVAEKVKSMSGSSANENEMYDLAADVLGNMKGMSQEQLMKVMQEAQKDPEGFLKTWTPEQRKKLEGIAERLPASKKGKQP
;
A
#
# COMPACT_ATOMS: atom_id res chain seq x y z
N MET A 1 -28.92 -24.33 30.09
CA MET A 1 -27.64 -23.58 29.96
C MET A 1 -27.24 -23.58 28.50
N PRO A 2 -27.19 -22.43 27.78
CA PRO A 2 -26.48 -22.35 26.52
C PRO A 2 -25.11 -21.68 26.73
N ILE A 3 -24.06 -22.38 26.29
CA ILE A 3 -22.69 -21.89 26.19
C ILE A 3 -22.63 -21.00 24.95
N TYR A 4 -22.50 -19.69 25.14
CA TYR A 4 -22.30 -18.76 24.03
C TYR A 4 -20.86 -18.83 23.54
N SER A 5 -20.73 -19.23 22.27
CA SER A 5 -19.50 -19.32 21.49
C SER A 5 -18.77 -17.98 21.42
N VAL A 6 -17.54 -17.93 21.92
CA VAL A 6 -16.63 -16.78 21.80
C VAL A 6 -15.86 -16.92 20.48
N SER A 7 -16.31 -16.28 19.40
CA SER A 7 -15.52 -16.24 18.15
C SER A 7 -15.69 -15.00 17.25
N THR A 8 -16.49 -14.00 17.62
CA THR A 8 -16.85 -12.89 16.70
C THR A 8 -16.05 -11.60 16.83
N LEU A 9 -15.00 -11.52 17.67
CA LEU A 9 -14.29 -10.25 17.92
C LEU A 9 -12.96 -10.07 17.17
N LYS A 10 -12.44 -11.08 16.46
CA LYS A 10 -11.13 -11.01 15.80
C LYS A 10 -11.16 -10.39 14.38
N GLY A 11 -12.32 -10.43 13.71
CA GLY A 11 -12.45 -9.99 12.31
C GLY A 11 -12.49 -8.47 12.11
N ALA A 12 -13.25 -7.74 12.92
CA ALA A 12 -13.53 -6.33 12.67
C ALA A 12 -12.31 -5.39 12.86
N GLY A 13 -11.39 -5.73 13.76
CA GLY A 13 -10.16 -4.97 13.99
C GLY A 13 -9.11 -5.20 12.89
N MET A 14 -8.98 -6.46 12.46
CA MET A 14 -8.05 -6.86 11.40
C MET A 14 -8.48 -6.29 10.05
N LEU A 15 -9.79 -6.29 9.73
CA LEU A 15 -10.33 -5.69 8.51
C LEU A 15 -10.07 -4.17 8.45
N LYS A 16 -10.30 -3.45 9.56
CA LYS A 16 -10.00 -2.00 9.65
C LYS A 16 -8.52 -1.69 9.52
N LEU A 17 -7.64 -2.59 9.97
CA LEU A 17 -6.19 -2.41 9.81
C LEU A 17 -5.75 -2.69 8.38
N ILE A 18 -6.27 -3.75 7.76
CA ILE A 18 -6.02 -4.08 6.36
C ILE A 18 -6.47 -2.92 5.46
N GLY A 19 -7.67 -2.38 5.65
CA GLY A 19 -8.16 -1.23 4.89
C GLY A 19 -7.31 0.03 5.05
N LYS A 20 -6.79 0.31 6.25
CA LYS A 20 -5.86 1.43 6.50
C LYS A 20 -4.51 1.23 5.83
N SER A 21 -3.98 0.01 5.87
CA SER A 21 -2.72 -0.34 5.20
C SER A 21 -2.85 -0.25 3.68
N THR A 22 -3.98 -0.66 3.10
CA THR A 22 -4.26 -0.50 1.67
C THR A 22 -4.34 0.95 1.26
N ALA A 23 -5.05 1.78 2.03
CA ALA A 23 -5.14 3.21 1.74
C ALA A 23 -3.76 3.88 1.74
N ILE A 24 -2.85 3.45 2.64
CA ILE A 24 -1.46 3.95 2.65
C ILE A 24 -0.68 3.43 1.45
N ILE A 25 -0.81 2.16 1.08
CA ILE A 25 -0.15 1.61 -0.12
C ILE A 25 -0.59 2.35 -1.38
N LEU A 26 -1.89 2.65 -1.51
CA LEU A 26 -2.44 3.47 -2.58
C LEU A 26 -1.91 4.91 -2.55
N PHE A 27 -1.82 5.49 -1.35
CA PHE A 27 -1.33 6.86 -1.20
C PHE A 27 0.16 6.97 -1.53
N ILE A 28 0.98 5.98 -1.13
CA ILE A 28 2.37 5.83 -1.59
C ILE A 28 2.42 5.77 -3.11
N ALA A 29 1.65 4.88 -3.74
CA ALA A 29 1.64 4.76 -5.20
C ALA A 29 1.24 6.08 -5.88
N SER A 30 0.27 6.81 -5.33
CA SER A 30 -0.24 8.07 -5.89
C SER A 30 0.78 9.21 -5.86
N LEU A 31 1.60 9.32 -4.81
CA LEU A 31 2.63 10.36 -4.71
C LEU A 31 3.73 10.18 -5.75
N PHE A 32 4.09 8.93 -6.01
CA PHE A 32 5.06 8.61 -7.04
C PHE A 32 4.44 8.74 -8.44
N CYS A 33 3.11 8.66 -8.55
CA CYS A 33 2.37 8.84 -9.78
C CYS A 33 2.30 10.29 -10.28
N GLY A 34 2.47 11.29 -9.40
CA GLY A 34 2.39 12.71 -9.75
C GLY A 34 3.40 13.16 -10.81
N ALA A 35 4.51 12.43 -10.97
CA ALA A 35 5.49 12.66 -12.03
C ALA A 35 5.03 12.17 -13.42
N TYR A 36 3.95 11.38 -13.50
CA TYR A 36 3.45 10.73 -14.73
C TYR A 36 2.31 11.46 -15.41
N ALA A 37 1.84 12.58 -14.84
CA ALA A 37 0.84 13.44 -15.48
C ALA A 37 1.32 14.03 -16.84
N LEU A 38 2.58 13.79 -17.22
CA LEU A 38 3.21 14.24 -18.46
C LEU A 38 3.44 13.09 -19.48
N ALA A 39 3.15 11.83 -19.14
CA ALA A 39 3.33 10.71 -20.06
C ALA A 39 2.04 10.44 -20.84
N ASP A 40 1.99 10.91 -22.09
CA ASP A 40 0.83 10.81 -22.99
C ASP A 40 0.66 9.38 -23.57
N ASP A 41 1.75 8.59 -23.64
CA ASP A 41 1.78 7.27 -24.27
C ASP A 41 1.94 6.09 -23.27
N ALA A 42 1.28 4.97 -23.56
CA ALA A 42 1.32 3.76 -22.72
C ALA A 42 2.74 3.14 -22.63
N SER A 43 3.57 3.36 -23.64
CA SER A 43 4.98 2.91 -23.68
C SER A 43 5.84 3.66 -22.66
N ASP A 44 5.64 4.97 -22.52
CA ASP A 44 6.31 5.81 -21.52
C ASP A 44 5.80 5.50 -20.11
N MET A 45 4.51 5.18 -19.99
CA MET A 45 3.90 4.76 -18.72
C MET A 45 4.50 3.48 -18.15
N ALA A 46 4.80 2.48 -19.00
CA ALA A 46 5.43 1.26 -18.54
C ALA A 46 6.83 1.50 -17.94
N GLY A 47 7.64 2.36 -18.58
CA GLY A 47 8.95 2.76 -18.06
C GLY A 47 8.87 3.60 -16.78
N ALA A 48 7.87 4.47 -16.70
CA ALA A 48 7.54 5.24 -15.49
C ALA A 48 7.16 4.34 -14.30
N ILE A 49 6.31 3.33 -14.52
CA ILE A 49 5.95 2.35 -13.49
C ILE A 49 7.19 1.60 -13.02
N GLU A 50 8.03 1.10 -13.92
CA GLU A 50 9.27 0.42 -13.54
C GLU A 50 10.22 1.32 -12.73
N LYS A 51 10.38 2.58 -13.14
CA LYS A 51 11.16 3.56 -12.40
C LYS A 51 10.59 3.77 -11.00
N THR A 52 9.26 3.93 -10.89
CA THR A 52 8.58 4.03 -9.58
C THR A 52 8.87 2.82 -8.71
N GLN A 53 8.74 1.61 -9.25
CA GLN A 53 8.95 0.38 -8.49
C GLN A 53 10.38 0.33 -7.96
N LYS A 54 11.35 0.73 -8.77
CA LYS A 54 12.76 0.83 -8.36
C LYS A 54 12.96 1.89 -7.28
N ASP A 55 12.34 3.05 -7.44
CA ASP A 55 12.44 4.17 -6.49
C ASP A 55 11.80 3.83 -5.14
N LEU A 56 10.66 3.13 -5.17
CA LEU A 56 9.98 2.60 -3.98
C LEU A 56 10.82 1.55 -3.27
N ARG A 57 11.56 0.69 -3.98
CA ARG A 57 12.45 -0.32 -3.38
C ARG A 57 13.75 0.29 -2.85
N SER A 58 14.17 1.45 -3.35
CA SER A 58 15.38 2.15 -2.95
C SER A 58 15.16 3.04 -1.72
N SER A 59 15.71 2.63 -0.57
CA SER A 59 15.65 3.46 0.65
C SER A 59 16.27 4.84 0.48
N GLN A 60 17.31 4.96 -0.35
CA GLN A 60 17.97 6.24 -0.61
C GLN A 60 17.07 7.17 -1.43
N THR A 61 16.39 6.63 -2.45
CA THR A 61 15.49 7.43 -3.29
C THR A 61 14.27 7.88 -2.48
N ARG A 62 13.68 6.99 -1.67
CA ARG A 62 12.59 7.35 -0.75
C ARG A 62 12.96 8.52 0.15
N GLN A 63 14.16 8.48 0.76
CA GLN A 63 14.65 9.58 1.59
C GLN A 63 14.84 10.89 0.81
N GLY A 64 15.31 10.82 -0.44
CA GLY A 64 15.36 11.98 -1.33
C GLY A 64 13.98 12.62 -1.51
N MET A 65 12.98 11.82 -1.84
CA MET A 65 11.61 12.32 -2.06
C MET A 65 11.00 12.93 -0.80
N THR A 66 11.25 12.38 0.39
CA THR A 66 10.77 12.99 1.65
C THR A 66 11.37 14.37 1.92
N LYS A 67 12.50 14.71 1.29
CA LYS A 67 13.10 16.05 1.40
C LYS A 67 12.55 17.02 0.35
N GLU A 68 12.12 16.50 -0.80
CA GLU A 68 11.64 17.28 -1.93
C GLU A 68 10.13 17.53 -1.90
N SER A 69 9.34 16.64 -1.27
CA SER A 69 7.89 16.77 -1.14
C SER A 69 7.43 16.63 0.32
N PRO A 70 6.72 17.63 0.87
CA PRO A 70 6.14 17.54 2.21
C PRO A 70 5.06 16.44 2.30
N GLU A 71 4.35 16.15 1.21
CA GLU A 71 3.41 15.04 1.14
C GLU A 71 4.13 13.69 1.26
N ALA A 72 5.26 13.52 0.57
CA ALA A 72 6.10 12.32 0.70
C ALA A 72 6.64 12.14 2.13
N ALA A 73 7.01 13.23 2.79
CA ALA A 73 7.42 13.20 4.20
C ALA A 73 6.29 12.70 5.12
N GLN A 74 5.06 13.23 4.95
CA GLN A 74 3.90 12.79 5.73
C GLN A 74 3.57 11.32 5.50
N VAL A 75 3.73 10.82 4.27
CA VAL A 75 3.52 9.40 3.97
C VAL A 75 4.58 8.54 4.61
N ALA A 76 5.85 8.90 4.49
CA ALA A 76 6.92 8.16 5.13
C ALA A 76 6.74 8.10 6.65
N GLU A 77 6.29 9.19 7.27
CA GLU A 77 5.97 9.20 8.70
C GLU A 77 4.78 8.28 9.04
N LYS A 78 3.71 8.30 8.25
CA LYS A 78 2.57 7.39 8.42
C LYS A 78 2.99 5.93 8.28
N VAL A 79 3.76 5.59 7.25
CA VAL A 79 4.29 4.24 7.04
C VAL A 79 5.14 3.82 8.23
N LYS A 80 6.06 4.67 8.69
CA LYS A 80 6.91 4.42 9.86
C LYS A 80 6.10 4.22 11.14
N SER A 81 5.07 5.05 11.36
CA SER A 81 4.20 4.95 12.54
C SER A 81 3.40 3.64 12.56
N MET A 82 3.04 3.12 11.39
CA MET A 82 2.26 1.89 11.25
C MET A 82 3.13 0.63 11.19
N SER A 83 4.29 0.71 10.56
CA SER A 83 5.22 -0.41 10.38
C SER A 83 5.82 -0.86 11.71
N GLY A 84 6.11 0.10 12.60
CA GLY A 84 6.76 -0.14 13.90
C GLY A 84 8.20 -0.65 13.81
N SER A 85 8.71 -0.93 12.62
CA SER A 85 10.09 -1.35 12.35
C SER A 85 10.48 -1.01 10.91
N SER A 86 11.79 -0.80 10.68
CA SER A 86 12.33 -0.55 9.34
C SER A 86 12.16 -1.74 8.39
N ALA A 87 12.17 -2.97 8.91
CA ALA A 87 11.91 -4.18 8.13
C ALA A 87 10.47 -4.19 7.57
N ASN A 88 9.48 -3.94 8.44
CA ASN A 88 8.08 -3.87 8.02
C ASN A 88 7.83 -2.68 7.07
N GLU A 89 8.53 -1.56 7.27
CA GLU A 89 8.47 -0.40 6.39
C GLU A 89 8.96 -0.74 4.98
N ASN A 90 10.13 -1.39 4.86
CA ASN A 90 10.64 -1.85 3.58
C ASN A 90 9.64 -2.80 2.89
N GLU A 91 9.06 -3.74 3.63
CA GLU A 91 8.08 -4.67 3.07
C GLU A 91 6.78 -3.98 2.60
N MET A 92 6.35 -2.90 3.27
CA MET A 92 5.22 -2.09 2.80
C MET A 92 5.54 -1.38 1.48
N TYR A 93 6.74 -0.81 1.35
CA TYR A 93 7.17 -0.17 0.11
C TYR A 93 7.37 -1.19 -1.01
N ASP A 94 7.92 -2.36 -0.71
CA ASP A 94 8.06 -3.46 -1.67
C ASP A 94 6.68 -3.92 -2.16
N LEU A 95 5.73 -4.10 -1.25
CA LEU A 95 4.36 -4.46 -1.61
C LEU A 95 3.69 -3.36 -2.45
N ALA A 96 3.92 -2.08 -2.15
CA ALA A 96 3.43 -0.98 -2.98
C ALA A 96 4.03 -1.02 -4.39
N ALA A 97 5.33 -1.30 -4.51
CA ALA A 97 5.97 -1.51 -5.80
C ALA A 97 5.37 -2.71 -6.55
N ASP A 98 5.14 -3.83 -5.86
CA ASP A 98 4.56 -5.04 -6.47
C ASP A 98 3.14 -4.75 -7.01
N VAL A 99 2.32 -4.04 -6.24
CA VAL A 99 0.94 -3.67 -6.63
C VAL A 99 0.94 -2.71 -7.82
N LEU A 100 1.85 -1.74 -7.84
CA LEU A 100 2.00 -0.84 -8.99
C LEU A 100 2.40 -1.62 -10.26
N GLY A 101 3.19 -2.69 -10.10
CA GLY A 101 3.55 -3.58 -11.20
C GLY A 101 2.35 -4.22 -11.90
N ASN A 102 1.24 -4.44 -11.19
CA ASN A 102 0.00 -4.95 -11.79
C ASN A 102 -0.59 -3.98 -12.82
N MET A 103 -0.21 -2.70 -12.76
CA MET A 103 -0.69 -1.65 -13.65
C MET A 103 0.22 -1.46 -14.87
N LYS A 104 1.33 -2.20 -14.94
CA LYS A 104 2.23 -2.15 -16.09
C LYS A 104 1.49 -2.58 -17.36
N GLY A 105 1.53 -1.74 -18.38
CA GLY A 105 0.82 -1.98 -19.65
C GLY A 105 -0.64 -1.52 -19.66
N MET A 106 -1.15 -0.93 -18.57
CA MET A 106 -2.41 -0.20 -18.60
C MET A 106 -2.23 1.15 -19.32
N SER A 107 -3.25 1.59 -20.04
CA SER A 107 -3.29 2.97 -20.55
C SER A 107 -3.47 3.96 -19.39
N GLN A 108 -3.15 5.24 -19.63
CA GLN A 108 -3.39 6.30 -18.66
C GLN A 108 -4.85 6.35 -18.18
N GLU A 109 -5.81 6.17 -19.09
CA GLU A 109 -7.24 6.13 -18.77
C GLU A 109 -7.60 4.96 -17.85
N GLN A 110 -7.03 3.78 -18.13
CA GLN A 110 -7.22 2.58 -17.30
C GLN A 110 -6.61 2.78 -15.91
N LEU A 111 -5.40 3.36 -15.83
CA LEU A 111 -4.74 3.64 -14.57
C LEU A 111 -5.53 4.66 -13.74
N MET A 112 -6.00 5.74 -14.35
CA MET A 112 -6.87 6.72 -13.68
C MET A 112 -8.16 6.07 -13.18
N LYS A 113 -8.78 5.21 -13.99
CA LYS A 113 -10.00 4.49 -13.59
C LYS A 113 -9.74 3.57 -12.40
N VAL A 114 -8.67 2.78 -12.44
CA VAL A 114 -8.27 1.90 -11.33
C VAL A 114 -7.97 2.71 -10.07
N MET A 115 -7.29 3.85 -10.18
CA MET A 115 -7.01 4.73 -9.04
C MET A 115 -8.29 5.34 -8.46
N GLN A 116 -9.23 5.76 -9.30
CA GLN A 116 -10.53 6.27 -8.85
C GLN A 116 -11.38 5.18 -8.18
N GLU A 117 -11.40 3.98 -8.75
CA GLU A 117 -12.07 2.82 -8.15
C GLU A 117 -11.44 2.46 -6.81
N ALA A 118 -10.12 2.49 -6.70
CA ALA A 118 -9.41 2.21 -5.47
C ALA A 118 -9.64 3.27 -4.38
N GLN A 119 -9.84 4.54 -4.76
CA GLN A 119 -10.22 5.59 -3.82
C GLN A 119 -11.66 5.43 -3.31
N LYS A 120 -12.58 5.00 -4.19
CA LYS A 120 -14.01 4.82 -3.86
C LYS A 120 -14.27 3.53 -3.08
N ASP A 121 -13.59 2.45 -3.46
CA ASP A 121 -13.72 1.12 -2.88
C ASP A 121 -12.33 0.47 -2.69
N PRO A 122 -11.59 0.84 -1.62
CA PRO A 122 -10.28 0.27 -1.35
C PRO A 122 -10.32 -1.24 -1.04
N GLU A 123 -11.45 -1.75 -0.52
CA GLU A 123 -11.63 -3.18 -0.28
C GLU A 123 -11.88 -3.94 -1.59
N GLY A 124 -12.62 -3.34 -2.52
CA GLY A 124 -12.76 -3.82 -3.89
C GLY A 124 -11.42 -3.88 -4.61
N PHE A 125 -10.59 -2.83 -4.48
CA PHE A 125 -9.27 -2.80 -5.08
C PHE A 125 -8.34 -3.90 -4.53
N LEU A 126 -8.41 -4.22 -3.23
CA LEU A 126 -7.67 -5.37 -2.67
C LEU A 126 -8.00 -6.70 -3.36
N LYS A 127 -9.23 -6.87 -3.86
CA LYS A 127 -9.61 -8.09 -4.58
C LYS A 127 -8.91 -8.22 -5.93
N THR A 128 -8.48 -7.10 -6.51
CA THR A 128 -7.68 -7.08 -7.75
C THR A 128 -6.24 -7.55 -7.53
N TRP A 129 -5.78 -7.61 -6.29
CA TRP A 129 -4.42 -8.04 -5.97
C TRP A 129 -4.27 -9.55 -6.08
N THR A 130 -3.06 -9.97 -6.45
CA THR A 130 -2.73 -11.40 -6.50
C THR A 130 -2.86 -12.04 -5.11
N PRO A 131 -3.11 -13.36 -5.02
CA PRO A 131 -3.14 -14.05 -3.74
C PRO A 131 -1.84 -13.86 -2.94
N GLU A 132 -0.70 -13.76 -3.61
CA GLU A 132 0.61 -13.53 -2.99
C GLU A 132 0.71 -12.13 -2.39
N GLN A 133 0.26 -11.09 -3.10
CA GLN A 133 0.22 -9.71 -2.60
C GLN A 133 -0.69 -9.59 -1.38
N ARG A 134 -1.86 -10.24 -1.41
CA ARG A 134 -2.79 -10.28 -0.26
C ARG A 134 -2.18 -11.01 0.93
N LYS A 135 -1.55 -12.16 0.71
CA LYS A 135 -0.86 -12.91 1.77
C LYS A 135 0.31 -12.11 2.36
N LYS A 136 1.05 -11.37 1.54
CA LYS A 136 2.12 -10.47 2.01
C LYS A 136 1.54 -9.33 2.86
N LEU A 137 0.42 -8.74 2.43
CA LEU A 137 -0.29 -7.73 3.22
C LEU A 137 -0.76 -8.29 4.57
N GLU A 138 -1.35 -9.48 4.59
CA GLU A 138 -1.78 -10.17 5.82
C GLU A 138 -0.59 -10.41 6.76
N GLY A 139 0.51 -10.96 6.24
CA GLY A 139 1.72 -11.20 7.02
C GLY A 139 2.36 -9.92 7.56
N ILE A 140 2.35 -8.83 6.79
CA ILE A 140 2.75 -7.50 7.28
C ILE A 140 1.79 -7.05 8.39
N ALA A 141 0.48 -7.10 8.15
CA ALA A 141 -0.56 -6.67 9.08
C ALA A 141 -0.45 -7.37 10.44
N GLU A 142 -0.21 -8.68 10.47
CA GLU A 142 0.00 -9.45 11.71
C GLU A 142 1.20 -8.97 12.54
N ARG A 143 2.23 -8.45 11.87
CA ARG A 143 3.47 -7.96 12.50
C ARG A 143 3.38 -6.50 12.94
N LEU A 144 2.37 -5.75 12.49
CA LEU A 144 2.23 -4.34 12.84
C LEU A 144 1.91 -4.16 14.33
N PRO A 145 2.50 -3.16 14.99
CA PRO A 145 2.21 -2.84 16.40
C PRO A 145 0.72 -2.55 16.65
N ALA A 146 -0.01 -2.01 15.66
CA ALA A 146 -1.44 -1.78 15.76
C ALA A 146 -2.28 -3.07 15.87
N SER A 147 -1.81 -4.20 15.31
CA SER A 147 -2.42 -5.53 15.50
C SER A 147 -2.20 -6.12 16.90
N LYS A 148 -1.13 -5.68 17.58
CA LYS A 148 -0.73 -6.22 18.88
C LYS A 148 -1.40 -5.54 20.07
N LYS A 149 -2.12 -4.42 19.86
CA LYS A 149 -2.86 -3.71 20.92
C LYS A 149 -4.06 -4.48 21.52
N GLY A 150 -4.35 -5.69 21.05
CA GLY A 150 -5.34 -6.60 21.65
C GLY A 150 -4.74 -7.78 22.43
N LYS A 151 -3.42 -7.85 22.62
CA LYS A 151 -2.75 -8.94 23.33
C LYS A 151 -1.89 -8.35 24.45
N GLN A 152 -2.56 -7.80 25.46
CA GLN A 152 -1.91 -7.48 26.74
C GLN A 152 -1.95 -8.77 27.59
N PRO A 153 -0.82 -9.24 28.17
CA PRO A 153 -0.82 -10.34 29.12
C PRO A 153 -1.61 -9.99 30.40
#